data_AF-A0A444JCK7-F1
#
_entry.id   AF-A0A444JCK7-F1
#
_cell.length_a   1.000
_cell.length_b   1.000
_cell.length_c   1.000
_cell.angle_alpha   90.00
_cell.angle_beta   90.00
_cell.angle_gamma   90.00
#
_symmetry.space_group_name_H-M   'P 1'
#
loop_
_entity.id
_entity.type
_entity.pdbx_description
1 polymer ?
#
loop_
_entity_poly.entity_id
_entity_poly.type
_entity_poly.pdbx_seq_one_letter_code
_entity_poly.pdbx_strand_id
1 'polypeptide(L)'
;YNLVAKNQKFRAGLGRIKRGMEKFNIVLMCAEKDPITCHRTILICRNLASRGINIRHILSNGSIESHKDSELRLLKLYKLNHPDMFRSEQQRLDDAYMRQGKKIAYELSEPTVEYNSTK
;
A
#
# COMPACT_ATOMS: atom_id res chain seq x y z
N TYR A 1 -1.40 -9.66 0.16
CA TYR A 1 -0.42 -8.86 -0.62
C TYR A 1 0.99 -9.44 -0.69
N ASN A 2 1.57 -10.02 0.37
CA ASN A 2 2.92 -10.62 0.31
C ASN A 2 3.07 -11.67 -0.81
N LEU A 3 2.03 -12.48 -1.08
CA LEU A 3 2.03 -13.43 -2.19
C LEU A 3 2.09 -12.73 -3.56
N VAL A 4 1.33 -11.64 -3.73
CA VAL A 4 1.34 -10.83 -4.97
C VAL A 4 2.72 -10.22 -5.20
N ALA A 5 3.38 -9.74 -4.14
CA ALA A 5 4.72 -9.17 -4.24
C ALA A 5 5.80 -10.17 -4.72
N LYS A 6 5.56 -11.47 -4.54
CA LYS A 6 6.44 -12.54 -5.03
C LYS A 6 6.18 -12.91 -6.50
N ASN A 7 5.05 -12.53 -7.07
CA ASN A 7 4.68 -12.87 -8.44
C ASN A 7 5.63 -12.22 -9.47
N GLN A 8 6.04 -12.98 -10.48
CA GLN A 8 6.96 -12.52 -11.52
C GLN A 8 6.39 -11.35 -12.35
N LYS A 9 5.11 -11.39 -12.73
CA LYS A 9 4.44 -10.31 -13.47
C LYS A 9 4.42 -9.02 -12.66
N PHE A 10 4.17 -9.12 -11.35
CA PHE A 10 4.20 -7.97 -10.45
C PHE A 10 5.60 -7.35 -10.40
N ARG A 11 6.65 -8.15 -10.17
CA ARG A 11 8.04 -7.67 -10.14
C ARG A 11 8.46 -7.04 -11.49
N ALA A 12 8.08 -7.65 -12.60
CA ALA A 12 8.31 -7.11 -13.93
C ALA A 12 7.61 -5.75 -14.13
N GLY A 13 6.39 -5.60 -13.61
CA GLY A 13 5.66 -4.33 -13.59
C GLY A 13 6.40 -3.22 -12.83
N LEU A 14 6.95 -3.52 -11.65
CA LEU A 14 7.76 -2.55 -10.90
C LEU A 14 9.04 -2.17 -11.67
N GLY A 15 9.66 -3.12 -12.35
CA GLY A 15 10.78 -2.85 -13.25
C GLY A 15 10.41 -1.96 -14.43
N ARG A 16 9.20 -2.12 -14.99
CA ARG A 16 8.68 -1.23 -16.05
C ARG A 16 8.49 0.20 -15.55
N ILE A 17 7.95 0.38 -14.34
CA ILE A 17 7.80 1.72 -13.73
C ILE A 17 9.18 2.36 -13.59
N LYS A 18 10.15 1.66 -12.99
CA LYS A 18 11.52 2.19 -12.82
C LYS A 18 12.16 2.62 -14.13
N ARG A 19 12.09 1.79 -15.19
CA ARG A 19 12.60 2.17 -16.52
C ARG A 19 11.84 3.34 -17.13
N GLY A 20 10.52 3.40 -16.95
CA GLY A 20 9.72 4.50 -17.45
C GLY A 20 10.10 5.84 -16.82
N MET A 21 10.49 5.85 -15.54
CA MET A 21 10.94 7.06 -14.84
C MET A 21 12.21 7.69 -15.44
N GLU A 22 13.01 6.93 -16.20
CA GLU A 22 14.19 7.47 -16.91
C GLU A 22 13.78 8.38 -18.08
N LYS A 23 12.54 8.27 -18.57
CA LYS A 23 12.05 8.97 -19.76
C LYS A 23 10.83 9.84 -19.50
N PHE A 24 10.05 9.53 -18.47
CA PHE A 24 8.74 10.12 -18.22
C PHE A 24 8.55 10.51 -16.76
N ASN A 25 7.75 11.55 -16.54
CA ASN A 25 7.16 11.83 -15.23
C ASN A 25 5.96 10.90 -15.01
N ILE A 26 6.08 9.95 -14.10
CA ILE A 26 5.05 8.93 -13.86
C ILE A 26 4.13 9.34 -12.73
N VAL A 27 2.82 9.27 -12.98
CA VAL A 27 1.77 9.35 -11.96
C VAL A 27 0.99 8.04 -11.95
N LEU A 28 0.79 7.46 -10.76
CA LEU A 28 -0.04 6.26 -10.57
C LEU A 28 -1.36 6.68 -9.92
N MET A 29 -2.45 6.64 -10.66
CA MET A 29 -3.78 7.01 -10.15
C MET A 29 -4.45 5.87 -9.39
N CYS A 30 -5.20 6.18 -8.33
CA CYS A 30 -6.00 5.29 -7.48
C CYS A 30 -7.43 5.83 -7.37
N ALA A 31 -8.42 5.00 -7.01
CA ALA A 31 -9.80 5.48 -6.78
C ALA A 31 -9.97 6.02 -5.35
N GLU A 32 -9.11 5.57 -4.45
CA GLU A 32 -9.11 5.88 -3.04
C GLU A 32 -8.56 7.29 -2.77
N LYS A 33 -9.25 8.02 -1.89
CA LYS A 33 -8.90 9.42 -1.54
C LYS A 33 -7.71 9.53 -0.59
N ASP A 34 -7.45 8.50 0.21
CA ASP A 34 -6.41 8.49 1.24
C ASP A 34 -5.32 7.46 0.87
N PRO A 35 -4.04 7.85 0.87
CA PRO A 35 -2.95 6.93 0.58
C PRO A 35 -2.95 5.69 1.47
N ILE A 36 -3.27 5.80 2.77
CA ILE A 36 -3.19 4.63 3.66
C ILE A 36 -4.31 3.63 3.42
N THR A 37 -5.38 4.01 2.70
CA THR A 37 -6.46 3.10 2.27
C THR A 37 -6.28 2.62 0.83
N CYS A 38 -5.37 3.20 0.04
CA CYS A 38 -5.16 2.83 -1.35
C CYS A 38 -4.33 1.54 -1.47
N HIS A 39 -4.83 0.59 -2.28
CA HIS A 39 -4.12 -0.66 -2.53
C HIS A 39 -2.75 -0.43 -3.21
N ARG A 40 -2.62 0.63 -4.05
CA ARG A 40 -1.34 0.98 -4.68
C ARG A 40 -0.33 1.45 -3.65
N THR A 41 -0.72 2.20 -2.62
CA THR A 41 0.21 2.61 -1.57
C THR A 41 0.71 1.40 -0.79
N ILE A 42 -0.22 0.57 -0.31
CA ILE A 42 0.06 -0.54 0.59
C ILE A 42 0.86 -1.66 -0.08
N LEU A 43 0.69 -1.86 -1.40
CA LEU A 43 1.41 -2.89 -2.16
C LEU A 43 2.48 -2.31 -3.07
N ILE A 44 2.12 -1.41 -4.00
CA ILE A 44 3.02 -0.95 -5.07
C ILE A 44 4.04 0.04 -4.52
N CYS A 45 3.61 1.14 -3.90
CA CYS A 45 4.48 2.18 -3.39
C CYS A 45 5.44 1.64 -2.33
N ARG A 46 4.96 0.82 -1.38
CA ARG A 46 5.82 0.10 -0.42
C ARG A 46 7.00 -0.61 -1.11
N ASN A 47 6.73 -1.34 -2.19
CA ASN A 47 7.75 -2.11 -2.91
C ASN A 47 8.63 -1.24 -3.84
N LEU A 48 8.17 -0.06 -4.24
CA LEU A 48 8.99 0.89 -4.99
C LEU A 48 9.91 1.68 -4.04
N ALA A 49 9.38 2.11 -2.89
CA ALA A 49 10.11 2.83 -1.86
C ALA A 49 11.25 2.01 -1.28
N SER A 50 11.05 0.70 -1.05
CA SER A 50 12.13 -0.22 -0.63
C SER A 50 13.25 -0.38 -1.67
N ARG A 51 13.08 0.15 -2.88
CA ARG A 51 14.10 0.22 -3.93
C ARG A 51 14.69 1.63 -4.10
N GLY A 52 14.50 2.50 -3.12
CA GLY A 52 15.02 3.86 -3.11
C GLY A 52 14.25 4.85 -3.98
N ILE A 53 13.05 4.50 -4.45
CA ILE A 53 12.23 5.41 -5.24
C ILE A 53 11.52 6.39 -4.30
N ASN A 54 11.75 7.69 -4.52
CA ASN A 54 11.03 8.75 -3.80
C ASN A 54 9.60 8.87 -4.34
N ILE A 55 8.61 8.85 -3.45
CA ILE A 55 7.18 8.84 -3.78
C ILE A 55 6.48 9.96 -3.01
N ARG A 56 5.64 10.69 -3.73
CA ARG A 56 4.76 11.73 -3.20
C ARG A 56 3.32 11.40 -3.57
N HIS A 57 2.41 11.59 -2.62
CA HIS A 57 0.98 11.38 -2.78
C HIS A 57 0.26 12.71 -2.97
N ILE A 58 -0.64 12.77 -3.94
CA ILE A 58 -1.53 13.91 -4.14
C ILE A 58 -2.82 13.58 -3.39
N LEU A 59 -3.10 14.34 -2.33
CA LEU A 59 -4.29 14.15 -1.51
C LEU A 59 -5.53 14.77 -2.17
N SER A 60 -6.71 14.37 -1.70
CA SER A 60 -8.00 14.84 -2.26
C SER A 60 -8.21 16.36 -2.21
N ASN A 61 -7.52 17.07 -1.32
CA ASN A 61 -7.51 18.54 -1.22
C ASN A 61 -6.45 19.20 -2.11
N GLY A 62 -5.73 18.43 -2.94
CA GLY A 62 -4.65 18.90 -3.81
C GLY A 62 -3.29 19.05 -3.12
N SER A 63 -3.21 18.88 -1.79
CA SER A 63 -1.95 18.93 -1.06
C SER A 63 -1.07 17.71 -1.35
N ILE A 64 0.24 17.85 -1.12
CA ILE A 64 1.22 16.79 -1.35
C ILE A 64 1.69 16.23 -0.01
N GLU A 65 1.69 14.91 0.11
CA GLU A 65 2.21 14.16 1.26
C GLU A 65 3.39 13.28 0.83
N SER A 66 4.45 13.20 1.64
CA SER A 66 5.54 12.25 1.36
C SER A 66 5.12 10.83 1.70
N HIS A 67 5.66 9.82 1.01
CA HIS A 67 5.33 8.44 1.37
C HIS A 67 5.67 8.09 2.82
N LYS A 68 6.74 8.67 3.36
CA LYS A 68 7.14 8.50 4.77
C LYS A 68 6.08 9.06 5.73
N ASP A 69 5.44 10.18 5.40
CA ASP A 69 4.36 10.72 6.22
C ASP A 69 3.14 9.80 6.21
N SER A 70 2.79 9.22 5.04
CA SER A 70 1.76 8.19 4.96
C SER A 70 2.12 6.95 5.79
N GLU A 71 3.38 6.52 5.82
CA GLU A 71 3.86 5.41 6.65
C GLU A 71 3.78 5.73 8.15
N LEU A 72 4.10 6.96 8.56
CA LEU A 72 3.93 7.42 9.94
C LEU A 72 2.45 7.42 10.35
N ARG A 73 1.55 7.87 9.48
CA ARG A 73 0.09 7.78 9.70
C ARG A 73 -0.37 6.33 9.80
N LEU A 74 0.16 5.45 8.94
CA LEU A 74 -0.14 4.02 8.96
C LEU A 74 0.30 3.36 10.28
N LEU A 75 1.49 3.69 10.78
CA LEU A 75 1.95 3.25 12.10
C LEU A 75 1.04 3.75 13.22
N LYS A 76 0.65 5.04 13.19
CA LYS A 76 -0.27 5.63 14.17
C LYS A 76 -1.64 4.95 14.17
N LEU A 77 -2.18 4.63 12.99
CA LEU A 77 -3.47 3.94 12.84
C LEU A 77 -3.51 2.62 13.63
N TYR A 78 -2.39 1.88 13.66
CA TYR A 78 -2.27 0.62 14.39
C TYR A 78 -1.62 0.73 15.77
N LYS A 79 -1.39 1.96 16.26
CA LYS A 79 -0.71 2.23 17.54
C LYS A 79 0.71 1.63 17.59
N LEU A 80 1.39 1.60 16.45
CA LEU A 80 2.76 1.08 16.27
C LEU A 80 3.79 2.19 16.08
N ASN A 81 3.43 3.46 16.28
CA ASN A 81 4.30 4.62 16.07
C ASN A 81 5.32 4.85 17.21
N HIS A 82 5.16 4.18 18.35
CA HIS A 82 6.10 4.28 19.47
C HIS A 82 7.23 3.25 19.36
N PRO A 83 8.45 3.58 19.83
CA PRO A 83 9.54 2.60 19.92
C PRO A 83 9.08 1.39 20.74
N ASP A 84 9.35 0.20 20.22
CA ASP A 84 9.09 -1.07 20.87
C ASP A 84 10.46 -1.68 21.23
N MET A 85 10.61 -2.16 22.46
CA MET A 85 11.86 -2.77 22.94
C MET A 85 12.22 -4.05 22.16
N PHE A 86 11.23 -4.72 21.58
CA PHE A 86 11.36 -6.01 20.90
C PHE A 86 11.30 -5.91 19.37
N ARG A 87 10.94 -4.75 18.80
CA ARG A 87 10.74 -4.60 17.36
C ARG A 87 11.44 -3.37 16.81
N SER A 88 12.17 -3.56 15.72
CA SER A 88 12.69 -2.45 14.91
C SER A 88 11.55 -1.65 14.29
N GLU A 89 11.85 -0.42 13.86
CA GLU A 89 10.90 0.40 13.11
C GLU A 89 10.39 -0.31 11.86
N GLN A 90 11.28 -0.99 11.13
CA GLN A 90 10.90 -1.75 9.93
C GLN A 90 9.94 -2.90 10.25
N GLN A 91 10.16 -3.63 11.34
CA GLN A 91 9.26 -4.71 11.76
C GLN A 91 7.87 -4.18 12.15
N ARG A 92 7.79 -3.04 12.84
CA ARG A 92 6.52 -2.37 13.15
C ARG A 92 5.80 -1.91 11.89
N LEU A 93 6.53 -1.36 10.93
CA LEU A 93 5.99 -0.91 9.66
C LEU A 93 5.49 -2.08 8.80
N ASP A 94 6.24 -3.18 8.77
CA ASP A 94 5.83 -4.41 8.06
C ASP A 94 4.54 -5.01 8.64
N ASP A 95 4.37 -4.97 9.97
CA ASP A 95 3.13 -5.35 10.67
C ASP A 95 1.97 -4.43 10.27
N ALA A 96 2.18 -3.11 10.30
CA ALA A 96 1.18 -2.13 9.89
C ALA A 96 0.71 -2.34 8.44
N TYR A 97 1.64 -2.53 7.50
CA TYR A 97 1.31 -2.86 6.10
C TYR A 97 0.58 -4.19 5.96
N MET A 98 0.95 -5.22 6.73
CA MET A 98 0.25 -6.51 6.71
C MET A 98 -1.20 -6.35 7.17
N ARG A 99 -1.44 -5.66 8.29
CA ARG A 99 -2.79 -5.44 8.82
C ARG A 99 -3.65 -4.64 7.85
N GLN A 100 -3.10 -3.56 7.28
CA GLN A 100 -3.84 -2.73 6.33
C GLN A 100 -4.13 -3.46 5.03
N GLY A 101 -3.16 -4.23 4.52
CA GLY A 101 -3.36 -5.05 3.33
C GLY A 101 -4.42 -6.13 3.52
N LYS A 102 -4.55 -6.71 4.72
CA LYS A 102 -5.64 -7.64 5.05
C LYS A 102 -6.99 -6.93 5.07
N LYS A 103 -7.07 -5.74 5.69
CA LYS A 103 -8.28 -4.94 5.76
C LYS A 103 -8.82 -4.57 4.36
N ILE A 104 -7.98 -3.98 3.51
CA ILE A 104 -8.36 -3.58 2.15
C ILE A 104 -8.77 -4.79 1.30
N ALA A 105 -8.04 -5.91 1.41
CA ALA A 105 -8.38 -7.12 0.66
C ALA A 105 -9.71 -7.75 1.12
N TYR A 106 -10.04 -7.65 2.40
CA TYR A 106 -11.30 -8.17 2.95
C TYR A 106 -12.52 -7.35 2.50
N GLU A 107 -12.40 -6.01 2.46
CA GLU A 107 -13.45 -5.10 1.97
C GLU A 107 -13.83 -5.36 0.49
N LEU A 108 -12.92 -5.92 -0.31
CA LEU A 108 -13.20 -6.33 -1.70
C LEU A 108 -13.96 -7.67 -1.80
N SER A 109 -14.12 -8.40 -0.70
CA SER A 109 -14.55 -9.80 -0.68
C SER A 109 -15.85 -10.06 0.10
N GLU A 110 -16.68 -9.04 0.38
CA GLU A 110 -17.96 -9.31 1.06
C GLU A 110 -18.83 -10.32 0.28
N PRO A 111 -19.55 -11.18 1.02
CA PRO A 111 -19.89 -12.53 0.58
C PRO A 111 -21.08 -12.52 -0.38
N THR A 112 -21.03 -13.39 -1.39
CA THR A 112 -22.22 -13.78 -2.15
C THR A 112 -23.25 -14.34 -1.16
N VAL A 113 -24.30 -13.57 -0.89
CA VAL A 113 -25.49 -14.09 -0.20
C VAL A 113 -26.12 -15.09 -1.17
N GLU A 114 -25.89 -16.39 -0.95
CA GLU A 114 -26.61 -17.44 -1.65
C GLU A 114 -28.08 -17.36 -1.23
N TYR A 115 -28.93 -16.89 -2.14
CA TYR A 115 -30.37 -17.01 -2.02
C TYR A 115 -30.73 -18.49 -2.18
N ASN A 116 -31.00 -19.17 -1.07
CA ASN A 116 -31.58 -20.51 -1.08
C ASN A 116 -33.01 -20.41 -1.65
N SER A 117 -33.15 -20.61 -2.96
CA SER A 117 -34.43 -20.92 -3.57
C SER A 117 -34.87 -22.30 -3.08
N THR A 118 -35.78 -22.29 -2.12
CA THR A 118 -36.56 -23.46 -1.73
C THR A 118 -37.36 -23.93 -2.95
N LYS A 119 -37.16 -25.17 -3.35
CA LYS A 119 -38.13 -25.96 -4.12
C LYS A 119 -38.47 -27.19 -3.31
#